data_AF-A0A4Q7AWL0-F1
#
_entry.id   AF-A0A4Q7AWL0-F1
#
_cell.length_a   1.000
_cell.length_b   1.000
_cell.length_c   1.000
_cell.angle_alpha   90.00
_cell.angle_beta   90.00
_cell.angle_gamma   90.00
#
_symmetry.space_group_name_H-M   'P 1'
#
loop_
_entity.id
_entity.type
_entity.pdbx_description
1 polymer ?
#
loop_
_entity_poly.entity_id
_entity_poly.type
_entity_poly.pdbx_seq_one_letter_code
_entity_poly.pdbx_strand_id
1 'polypeptide(L)'
;MNLNHKPLLSNAFLKQAVLMGSLALCSAGAFALPSDRNQPISLVADRATFNEKTGITTYTGNVIIEQGTMKLQANSIVANLNSRKEISTITATGGPARFQQKVDPAKGLAKGQAQKIVYNAETGILTMSGSALLEQNGASIKGNTLKYSMNKGDIVAEGTPNSSGSSSGRVQIIIPPSSSKSFPGARD
;
A
#
# COMPACT_ATOMS: atom_id res chain seq x y z
N MET A 1 76.64 20.85 -38.72
CA MET A 1 76.23 21.13 -40.13
C MET A 1 74.72 21.19 -40.17
N ASN A 2 74.23 22.20 -40.88
CA ASN A 2 72.85 22.69 -40.97
C ASN A 2 71.97 21.75 -41.81
N LEU A 3 70.66 21.65 -41.51
CA LEU A 3 69.52 21.92 -42.41
C LEU A 3 68.24 21.12 -42.07
N ASN A 4 67.21 21.91 -41.78
CA ASN A 4 65.76 21.67 -41.94
C ASN A 4 65.36 20.83 -43.15
N HIS A 5 64.23 20.10 -43.05
CA HIS A 5 63.14 20.11 -44.05
C HIS A 5 61.79 19.75 -43.41
N LYS A 6 60.79 20.62 -43.58
CA LYS A 6 59.34 20.31 -43.52
C LYS A 6 58.78 20.44 -44.94
N PRO A 7 57.80 19.62 -45.33
CA PRO A 7 56.52 20.16 -45.83
C PRO A 7 55.30 19.28 -45.43
N LEU A 8 54.18 19.86 -44.93
CA LEU A 8 52.97 20.39 -45.60
C LEU A 8 51.83 19.35 -45.84
N LEU A 9 50.67 19.68 -45.22
CA LEU A 9 49.27 19.53 -45.69
C LEU A 9 48.61 18.14 -45.81
N SER A 10 47.48 17.93 -45.10
CA SER A 10 46.12 17.96 -45.69
C SER A 10 45.10 17.04 -44.98
N ASN A 11 43.98 17.65 -44.54
CA ASN A 11 42.58 17.23 -44.50
C ASN A 11 42.14 15.78 -44.16
N ALA A 12 41.47 15.68 -43.01
CA ALA A 12 40.07 15.27 -42.82
C ALA A 12 39.61 13.78 -42.89
N PHE A 13 38.70 13.50 -41.94
CA PHE A 13 37.64 12.48 -41.88
C PHE A 13 37.91 11.06 -41.31
N LEU A 14 37.18 10.81 -40.22
CA LEU A 14 36.41 9.59 -39.86
C LEU A 14 37.16 8.32 -39.35
N LYS A 15 36.97 7.97 -38.07
CA LYS A 15 36.10 6.84 -37.62
C LYS A 15 36.25 6.54 -36.11
N GLN A 16 35.14 6.10 -35.53
CA GLN A 16 34.85 5.79 -34.12
C GLN A 16 35.62 4.56 -33.57
N ALA A 17 35.48 4.37 -32.23
CA ALA A 17 35.68 3.16 -31.41
C ALA A 17 36.84 3.33 -30.39
N VAL A 18 36.76 3.07 -29.09
CA VAL A 18 35.85 2.29 -28.22
C VAL A 18 35.87 2.94 -26.82
N LEU A 19 34.70 3.17 -26.22
CA LEU A 19 34.54 3.47 -24.79
C LEU A 19 33.92 2.23 -24.13
N MET A 20 34.65 1.50 -23.29
CA MET A 20 34.08 0.46 -22.44
C MET A 20 34.96 0.17 -21.22
N GLY A 21 34.34 0.07 -20.05
CA GLY A 21 34.97 -0.34 -18.79
C GLY A 21 34.43 0.47 -17.60
N SER A 22 33.14 0.36 -17.31
CA SER A 22 32.60 -0.48 -16.21
C SER A 22 32.25 0.35 -14.98
N LEU A 23 31.13 1.07 -15.08
CA LEU A 23 30.42 1.59 -13.91
C LEU A 23 29.63 0.42 -13.32
N ALA A 24 30.21 -0.25 -12.32
CA ALA A 24 29.51 -1.24 -11.52
C ALA A 24 28.41 -0.52 -10.71
N LEU A 25 27.20 -0.46 -11.25
CA LEU A 25 26.02 -0.12 -10.47
C LEU A 25 25.77 -1.27 -9.50
N CYS A 26 26.25 -1.12 -8.27
CA CYS A 26 25.70 -1.84 -7.13
C CYS A 26 24.26 -1.40 -6.96
N SER A 27 23.33 -2.11 -7.60
CA SER A 27 21.91 -2.06 -7.30
C SER A 27 21.69 -2.62 -5.90
N ALA A 28 21.86 -1.76 -4.89
CA ALA A 28 21.39 -2.05 -3.54
C ALA A 28 19.89 -2.34 -3.65
N GLY A 29 19.48 -3.54 -3.24
CA GLY A 29 18.08 -3.92 -3.14
C GLY A 29 17.38 -2.97 -2.18
N ALA A 30 16.78 -1.91 -2.72
CA ALA A 30 15.93 -1.01 -1.97
C ALA A 30 14.66 -1.79 -1.64
N PHE A 31 14.59 -2.36 -0.44
CA PHE A 31 13.32 -2.64 0.22
C PHE A 31 12.65 -1.29 0.46
N ALA A 32 12.00 -0.76 -0.58
CA ALA A 32 11.31 0.51 -0.49
C ALA A 32 10.17 0.34 0.52
N LEU A 33 10.26 1.07 1.64
CA LEU A 33 9.14 1.29 2.54
C LEU A 33 7.96 1.85 1.72
N PRO A 34 6.70 1.55 2.08
CA PRO A 34 5.54 2.16 1.42
C PRO A 34 5.69 3.68 1.43
N SER A 35 5.79 4.28 0.24
CA SER A 35 6.09 5.72 0.06
C SER A 35 5.06 6.63 0.75
N ASP A 36 3.85 6.12 0.94
CA ASP A 36 2.75 6.80 1.63
C ASP A 36 3.15 7.27 3.03
N ARG A 37 3.94 6.51 3.79
CA ARG A 37 4.31 6.88 5.17
C ARG A 37 5.14 8.15 5.28
N ASN A 38 5.83 8.51 4.20
CA ASN A 38 6.65 9.70 4.13
C ASN A 38 5.87 10.90 3.60
N GLN A 39 4.60 10.72 3.25
CA GLN A 39 3.73 11.80 2.78
C GLN A 39 3.06 12.51 3.96
N PRO A 40 2.69 13.80 3.79
CA PRO A 40 1.87 14.51 4.76
C PRO A 40 0.54 13.81 5.03
N ILE A 41 0.06 13.92 6.27
CA ILE A 41 -1.27 13.44 6.66
C ILE A 41 -2.24 14.63 6.55
N SER A 42 -3.30 14.46 5.78
CA SER A 42 -4.46 15.35 5.73
C SER A 42 -5.63 14.72 6.49
N LEU A 43 -6.38 15.52 7.23
CA LEU A 43 -7.53 15.07 8.00
C LEU A 43 -8.66 16.09 7.92
N VAL A 44 -9.87 15.61 7.59
CA VAL A 44 -11.11 16.40 7.56
C VAL A 44 -12.19 15.70 8.39
N ALA A 45 -12.93 16.45 9.20
CA ALA A 45 -14.03 15.97 10.03
C ALA A 45 -14.98 17.11 10.42
N ASP A 46 -16.19 16.78 10.86
CA ASP A 46 -17.16 17.77 11.36
C ASP A 46 -16.78 18.29 12.75
N ARG A 47 -16.12 17.46 13.59
CA ARG A 47 -15.64 17.84 14.92
C ARG A 47 -14.33 17.15 15.29
N ALA A 48 -13.46 17.87 15.99
CA ALA A 48 -12.23 17.35 16.58
C ALA A 48 -12.14 17.70 18.08
N THR A 49 -11.61 16.77 18.89
CA THR A 49 -11.28 17.00 20.30
C THR A 49 -9.90 16.45 20.60
N PHE A 50 -9.07 17.19 21.33
CA PHE A 50 -7.76 16.76 21.78
C PHE A 50 -7.70 16.76 23.31
N ASN A 51 -7.27 15.64 23.90
CA ASN A 51 -7.01 15.55 25.33
C ASN A 51 -5.49 15.53 25.56
N GLU A 52 -4.96 16.64 26.02
CA GLU A 52 -3.53 16.81 26.26
C GLU A 52 -2.97 15.84 27.32
N LYS A 53 -3.75 15.52 28.36
CA LYS A 53 -3.32 14.63 29.45
C LYS A 53 -3.11 13.20 28.96
N THR A 54 -3.93 12.74 28.03
CA THR A 54 -3.90 11.36 27.53
C THR A 54 -3.24 11.23 26.17
N GLY A 55 -3.04 12.33 25.43
CA GLY A 55 -2.58 12.30 24.04
C GLY A 55 -3.60 11.72 23.06
N ILE A 56 -4.87 11.60 23.47
CA ILE A 56 -5.95 11.05 22.64
C ILE A 56 -6.59 12.17 21.84
N THR A 57 -6.69 11.97 20.52
CA THR A 57 -7.44 12.85 19.63
C THR A 57 -8.61 12.10 19.02
N THR A 58 -9.80 12.70 19.07
CA THR A 58 -11.02 12.10 18.54
C THR A 58 -11.62 13.00 17.47
N TYR A 59 -11.94 12.41 16.33
CA TYR A 59 -12.56 13.05 15.18
C TYR A 59 -13.90 12.38 14.91
N THR A 60 -14.95 13.16 14.67
CA THR A 60 -16.30 12.63 14.46
C THR A 60 -17.02 13.38 13.37
N GLY A 61 -17.87 12.67 12.64
CA GLY A 61 -18.66 13.21 11.53
C GLY A 61 -17.85 13.24 10.24
N ASN A 62 -18.22 12.37 9.29
CA ASN A 62 -17.66 12.27 7.94
C ASN A 62 -16.12 12.34 7.88
N VAL A 63 -15.46 11.57 8.75
CA VAL A 63 -14.01 11.67 8.91
C VAL A 63 -13.30 11.06 7.72
N ILE A 64 -12.34 11.80 7.16
CA ILE A 64 -11.45 11.37 6.09
C ILE A 64 -10.01 11.66 6.50
N ILE A 65 -9.16 10.64 6.48
CA ILE A 65 -7.71 10.75 6.63
C ILE A 65 -7.05 10.32 5.32
N GLU A 66 -6.10 11.11 4.83
CA GLU A 66 -5.33 10.82 3.61
C GLU A 66 -3.83 10.95 3.88
N GLN A 67 -3.04 10.02 3.36
CA GLN A 67 -1.58 10.06 3.42
C GLN A 67 -0.99 9.41 2.16
N GLY A 68 -0.51 10.23 1.22
CA GLY A 68 -0.13 9.72 -0.11
C GLY A 68 -1.33 9.09 -0.81
N THR A 69 -1.22 7.80 -1.16
CA THR A 69 -2.32 7.02 -1.75
C THR A 69 -3.24 6.37 -0.72
N MET A 70 -2.83 6.35 0.57
CA MET A 70 -3.63 5.80 1.64
C MET A 70 -4.80 6.74 1.96
N LYS A 71 -6.01 6.19 2.07
CA LYS A 71 -7.18 6.92 2.54
C LYS A 71 -8.01 6.06 3.48
N LEU A 72 -8.44 6.64 4.60
CA LEU A 72 -9.28 6.02 5.61
C LEU A 72 -10.51 6.90 5.85
N GLN A 73 -11.70 6.31 5.76
CA GLN A 73 -12.98 7.00 5.93
C GLN A 73 -13.82 6.32 6.99
N ALA A 74 -14.44 7.09 7.88
CA ALA A 74 -15.23 6.55 8.98
C ALA A 74 -16.22 7.57 9.57
N ASN A 75 -17.15 7.09 10.39
CA ASN A 75 -18.02 7.99 11.17
C ASN A 75 -17.25 8.62 12.33
N SER A 76 -16.30 7.88 12.92
CA SER A 76 -15.44 8.34 14.02
C SER A 76 -14.04 7.75 13.90
N ILE A 77 -13.03 8.56 14.22
CA ILE A 77 -11.64 8.14 14.31
C ILE A 77 -11.05 8.58 15.65
N VAL A 78 -10.40 7.65 16.35
CA VAL A 78 -9.59 7.93 17.53
C VAL A 78 -8.12 7.70 17.16
N ALA A 79 -7.29 8.72 17.33
CA ALA A 79 -5.85 8.65 17.15
C ALA A 79 -5.15 8.78 18.51
N ASN A 80 -4.25 7.83 18.80
CA ASN A 80 -3.36 7.91 19.96
C ASN A 80 -1.98 8.37 19.49
N LEU A 81 -1.34 9.22 20.29
CA LEU A 81 0.04 9.63 20.08
C LEU A 81 1.00 8.79 20.93
N ASN A 82 2.22 8.60 20.44
CA ASN A 82 3.34 8.07 21.24
C ASN A 82 3.98 9.19 22.09
N SER A 83 5.02 8.84 22.85
CA SER A 83 5.78 9.79 23.68
C SER A 83 6.44 10.93 22.89
N ARG A 84 6.65 10.77 21.58
CA ARG A 84 7.18 11.78 20.66
C ARG A 84 6.09 12.64 20.02
N LYS A 85 4.84 12.49 20.45
CA LYS A 85 3.65 13.16 19.88
C LYS A 85 3.37 12.80 18.42
N GLU A 86 3.83 11.62 17.97
CA GLU A 86 3.54 11.07 16.65
C GLU A 86 2.37 10.09 16.75
N ILE A 87 1.57 9.94 15.69
CA ILE A 87 0.45 8.99 15.67
C ILE A 87 0.99 7.56 15.78
N SER A 88 0.61 6.84 16.84
CA SER A 88 0.97 5.43 17.07
C SER A 88 -0.11 4.48 16.59
N THR A 89 -1.37 4.82 16.84
CA THR A 89 -2.52 4.01 16.47
C THR A 89 -3.70 4.86 16.05
N ILE A 90 -4.40 4.39 15.03
CA ILE A 90 -5.66 4.96 14.54
C ILE A 90 -6.73 3.89 14.66
N THR A 91 -7.85 4.21 15.31
CA THR A 91 -9.05 3.36 15.36
C THR A 91 -10.20 4.07 14.66
N ALA A 92 -10.54 3.59 13.47
CA ALA A 92 -11.67 4.05 12.67
C ALA A 92 -12.88 3.14 12.90
N THR A 93 -14.04 3.73 13.19
CA THR A 93 -15.30 3.02 13.38
C THR A 93 -16.38 3.64 12.50
N GLY A 94 -17.13 2.80 11.80
CA GLY A 94 -18.24 3.25 10.98
C GLY A 94 -19.16 2.13 10.50
N GLY A 95 -20.19 2.50 9.75
CA GLY A 95 -21.14 1.56 9.15
C GLY A 95 -21.11 1.53 7.62
N PRO A 96 -20.00 1.21 6.92
CA PRO A 96 -18.70 0.72 7.40
C PRO A 96 -17.61 1.81 7.44
N ALA A 97 -16.52 1.54 8.17
CA ALA A 97 -15.24 2.20 7.92
C ALA A 97 -14.59 1.63 6.64
N ARG A 98 -13.90 2.48 5.87
CA ARG A 98 -13.30 2.14 4.58
C ARG A 98 -11.85 2.54 4.53
N PHE A 99 -11.03 1.66 3.98
CA PHE A 99 -9.61 1.86 3.72
C PHE A 99 -9.35 1.71 2.22
N GLN A 100 -8.41 2.49 1.68
CA GLN A 100 -7.84 2.24 0.36
C GLN A 100 -6.36 2.59 0.35
N GLN A 101 -5.61 1.88 -0.49
CA GLN A 101 -4.20 2.17 -0.75
C GLN A 101 -3.79 1.64 -2.12
N LYS A 102 -2.85 2.32 -2.77
CA LYS A 102 -2.18 1.78 -3.96
C LYS A 102 -0.92 1.03 -3.54
N VAL A 103 -1.02 -0.30 -3.44
CA VAL A 103 0.07 -1.16 -2.95
C VAL A 103 1.18 -1.32 -3.99
N ASP A 104 0.81 -1.41 -5.26
CA ASP A 104 1.73 -1.62 -6.39
C ASP A 104 1.23 -0.78 -7.57
N PRO A 105 2.12 -0.02 -8.25
CA PRO A 105 1.80 0.74 -9.46
C PRO A 105 0.99 -0.03 -10.50
N ALA A 106 1.27 -1.32 -10.65
CA ALA A 106 0.66 -2.21 -11.64
C ALA A 106 -0.62 -2.91 -11.14
N LYS A 107 -0.84 -3.03 -9.82
CA LYS A 107 -1.93 -3.85 -9.25
C LYS A 107 -3.12 -3.04 -8.72
N GLY A 108 -3.39 -1.87 -9.26
CA GLY A 108 -4.60 -1.09 -8.93
C GLY A 108 -4.71 -0.74 -7.43
N LEU A 109 -5.89 -0.25 -7.03
CA LEU A 109 -6.18 0.10 -5.64
C LEU A 109 -6.64 -1.13 -4.86
N ALA A 110 -6.00 -1.39 -3.72
CA ALA A 110 -6.56 -2.25 -2.69
C ALA A 110 -7.62 -1.47 -1.91
N LYS A 111 -8.79 -2.07 -1.68
CA LYS A 111 -9.93 -1.46 -0.98
C LYS A 111 -10.38 -2.37 0.14
N GLY A 112 -10.41 -1.86 1.36
CA GLY A 112 -10.86 -2.56 2.56
C GLY A 112 -12.12 -1.92 3.14
N GLN A 113 -13.01 -2.72 3.70
CA GLN A 113 -14.12 -2.22 4.50
C GLN A 113 -14.44 -3.15 5.67
N ALA A 114 -14.83 -2.56 6.80
CA ALA A 114 -15.24 -3.28 8.01
C ALA A 114 -15.99 -2.34 8.96
N GLN A 115 -16.62 -2.87 10.00
CA GLN A 115 -17.19 -2.03 11.07
C GLN A 115 -16.12 -1.24 11.82
N LYS A 116 -14.95 -1.86 12.03
CA LYS A 116 -13.79 -1.24 12.69
C LYS A 116 -12.51 -1.52 11.92
N ILE A 117 -11.68 -0.49 11.78
CA ILE A 117 -10.33 -0.58 11.21
C ILE A 117 -9.35 0.01 12.23
N VAL A 118 -8.40 -0.80 12.68
CA VAL A 118 -7.31 -0.37 13.57
C VAL A 118 -6.01 -0.40 12.78
N TYR A 119 -5.35 0.75 12.65
CA TYR A 119 -4.02 0.84 12.07
C TYR A 119 -3.00 1.11 13.17
N ASN A 120 -1.99 0.26 13.27
CA ASN A 120 -0.81 0.49 14.11
C ASN A 120 0.33 1.01 13.24
N ALA A 121 0.67 2.29 13.42
CA ALA A 121 1.64 3.01 12.59
C ALA A 121 3.07 2.48 12.76
N GLU A 122 3.42 2.03 13.97
CA GLU A 122 4.74 1.53 14.32
C GLU A 122 5.05 0.20 13.64
N THR A 123 4.08 -0.73 13.65
CA THR A 123 4.21 -2.08 13.07
C THR A 123 3.82 -2.15 11.60
N GLY A 124 3.05 -1.18 11.12
CA GLY A 124 2.49 -1.22 9.77
C GLY A 124 1.32 -2.19 9.60
N ILE A 125 0.69 -2.63 10.69
CA ILE A 125 -0.40 -3.62 10.66
C ILE A 125 -1.74 -2.91 10.68
N LEU A 126 -2.59 -3.26 9.71
CA LEU A 126 -3.98 -2.83 9.62
C LEU A 126 -4.91 -4.01 9.94
N THR A 127 -5.75 -3.86 10.96
CA THR A 127 -6.71 -4.88 11.39
C THR A 127 -8.12 -4.39 11.11
N MET A 128 -8.85 -5.12 10.27
CA MET A 128 -10.25 -4.89 9.92
C MET A 128 -11.11 -5.92 10.64
N SER A 129 -12.17 -5.50 11.33
CA SER A 129 -13.05 -6.42 12.07
C SER A 129 -14.53 -6.04 12.01
N GLY A 130 -15.38 -7.07 12.14
CA GLY A 130 -16.84 -6.93 12.04
C GLY A 130 -17.27 -6.88 10.58
N SER A 131 -17.28 -8.04 9.92
CA SER A 131 -17.55 -8.20 8.48
C SER A 131 -16.48 -7.55 7.59
N ALA A 132 -15.23 -7.92 7.81
CA ALA A 132 -14.10 -7.42 7.04
C ALA A 132 -14.12 -7.96 5.59
N LEU A 133 -13.89 -7.06 4.64
CA LEU A 133 -13.74 -7.35 3.21
C LEU A 133 -12.52 -6.59 2.68
N LEU A 134 -11.68 -7.26 1.90
CA LEU A 134 -10.59 -6.65 1.15
C LEU A 134 -10.72 -7.05 -0.32
N GLU A 135 -10.58 -6.09 -1.22
CA GLU A 135 -10.70 -6.27 -2.67
C GLU A 135 -9.52 -5.63 -3.41
N GLN A 136 -9.02 -6.32 -4.43
CA GLN A 136 -7.99 -5.80 -5.32
C GLN A 136 -8.05 -6.53 -6.68
N ASN A 137 -8.14 -5.78 -7.79
CA ASN A 137 -8.17 -6.32 -9.16
C ASN A 137 -9.17 -7.47 -9.38
N GLY A 138 -10.37 -7.39 -8.80
CA GLY A 138 -11.39 -8.43 -8.93
C GLY A 138 -11.19 -9.64 -8.02
N ALA A 139 -10.06 -9.76 -7.32
CA ALA A 139 -9.91 -10.68 -6.21
C ALA A 139 -10.52 -10.09 -4.93
N SER A 140 -11.09 -10.94 -4.08
CA SER A 140 -11.65 -10.52 -2.80
C SER A 140 -11.39 -11.53 -1.69
N ILE A 141 -11.23 -11.03 -0.47
CA ILE A 141 -11.12 -11.82 0.76
C ILE A 141 -12.12 -11.26 1.76
N LYS A 142 -13.00 -12.12 2.28
CA LYS A 142 -14.01 -11.78 3.28
C LYS A 142 -13.84 -12.65 4.51
N GLY A 143 -14.01 -12.07 5.69
CA GLY A 143 -13.96 -12.78 6.97
C GLY A 143 -14.55 -11.95 8.11
N ASN A 144 -14.54 -12.48 9.32
CA ASN A 144 -14.89 -11.69 10.49
C ASN A 144 -13.78 -10.68 10.82
N THR A 145 -12.53 -11.13 10.73
CA THR A 145 -11.33 -10.31 10.96
C THR A 145 -10.34 -10.51 9.81
N LEU A 146 -9.67 -9.43 9.40
CA LEU A 146 -8.58 -9.41 8.45
C LEU A 146 -7.42 -8.60 9.03
N LYS A 147 -6.21 -9.16 9.05
CA LYS A 147 -4.97 -8.45 9.36
C LYS A 147 -4.14 -8.32 8.09
N TYR A 148 -3.76 -7.10 7.76
CA TYR A 148 -2.93 -6.77 6.61
C TYR A 148 -1.62 -6.11 7.06
N SER A 149 -0.49 -6.68 6.67
CA SER A 149 0.82 -6.06 6.88
C SER A 149 1.17 -5.20 5.67
N MET A 150 1.10 -3.87 5.81
CA MET A 150 1.45 -2.95 4.73
C MET A 150 2.93 -2.98 4.36
N ASN A 151 3.79 -3.46 5.27
CA ASN A 151 5.23 -3.60 5.00
C ASN A 151 5.54 -4.83 4.14
N LYS A 152 4.81 -5.93 4.35
CA LYS A 152 5.11 -7.24 3.74
C LYS A 152 4.16 -7.62 2.62
N GLY A 153 2.95 -7.05 2.60
CA GLY A 153 1.88 -7.50 1.74
C GLY A 153 1.07 -8.68 2.31
N ASP A 154 1.46 -9.24 3.45
CA ASP A 154 0.83 -10.43 4.05
C ASP A 154 -0.59 -10.13 4.54
N ILE A 155 -1.50 -11.07 4.30
CA ILE A 155 -2.89 -11.01 4.76
C ILE A 155 -3.22 -12.28 5.56
N VAL A 156 -3.76 -12.10 6.76
CA VAL A 156 -4.34 -13.18 7.59
C VAL A 156 -5.82 -12.90 7.75
N ALA A 157 -6.66 -13.87 7.40
CA ALA A 157 -8.11 -13.77 7.51
C ALA A 157 -8.64 -14.82 8.48
N GLU A 158 -9.57 -14.42 9.33
CA GLU A 158 -10.22 -15.28 10.32
C GLU A 158 -11.73 -15.17 10.18
N GLY A 159 -12.40 -16.33 10.14
CA GLY A 159 -13.85 -16.44 10.22
C GLY A 159 -14.30 -16.75 11.64
N THR A 160 -15.60 -16.79 11.85
CA THR A 160 -16.24 -17.42 13.00
C THR A 160 -16.49 -18.90 12.66
N PRO A 161 -15.83 -19.86 13.33
CA PRO A 161 -16.10 -21.29 13.12
C PRO A 161 -17.59 -21.59 13.33
N ASN A 162 -18.17 -22.41 12.45
CA ASN A 162 -19.51 -22.95 12.64
C ASN A 162 -19.49 -24.47 12.42
N SER A 163 -20.33 -25.19 13.16
CA SER A 163 -20.44 -26.66 13.08
C SER A 163 -21.34 -27.14 11.94
N SER A 164 -21.98 -26.21 11.21
CA SER A 164 -23.05 -26.51 10.24
C SER A 164 -22.53 -26.75 8.82
N GLY A 165 -21.22 -26.61 8.56
CA GLY A 165 -20.65 -26.67 7.21
C GLY A 165 -21.05 -25.49 6.32
N SER A 166 -21.82 -24.53 6.84
CA SER A 166 -22.26 -23.34 6.12
C SER A 166 -21.08 -22.42 5.82
N SER A 167 -21.11 -21.73 4.68
CA SER A 167 -20.17 -20.66 4.35
C SER A 167 -20.35 -19.43 5.24
N SER A 168 -21.49 -19.31 5.93
CA SER A 168 -21.79 -18.19 6.83
C SER A 168 -20.75 -18.09 7.95
N GLY A 169 -20.07 -16.96 8.05
CA GLY A 169 -19.05 -16.71 9.06
C GLY A 169 -17.65 -17.27 8.73
N ARG A 170 -17.49 -18.14 7.73
CA ARG A 170 -16.17 -18.64 7.31
C ARG A 170 -15.43 -17.58 6.48
N VAL A 171 -14.11 -17.77 6.33
CA VAL A 171 -13.34 -16.99 5.36
C VAL A 171 -13.75 -17.38 3.94
N GLN A 172 -14.01 -16.39 3.09
CA GLN A 172 -14.30 -16.58 1.67
C GLN A 172 -13.24 -15.84 0.85
N ILE A 173 -12.69 -16.52 -0.16
CA ILE A 173 -11.72 -15.94 -1.09
C ILE A 173 -12.26 -16.12 -2.50
N ILE A 174 -12.30 -15.05 -3.28
CA ILE A 174 -12.63 -15.06 -4.70
C ILE A 174 -11.37 -14.68 -5.48
N ILE A 175 -11.00 -15.51 -6.44
CA ILE A 175 -9.87 -15.28 -7.34
C ILE A 175 -10.43 -15.18 -8.76
N PRO A 176 -10.24 -14.06 -9.46
CA PRO A 176 -10.73 -13.90 -10.81
C PRO A 176 -10.00 -14.86 -11.76
N PRO A 177 -10.64 -15.29 -12.86
CA PRO A 177 -9.97 -16.08 -13.88
C PRO A 177 -8.80 -15.28 -14.48
N SER A 178 -7.69 -15.95 -14.78
CA SER A 178 -6.60 -15.33 -15.54
C SER A 178 -7.06 -15.16 -17.00
N SER A 179 -6.86 -13.97 -17.57
CA SER A 179 -7.15 -13.66 -18.97
C SER A 179 -6.28 -14.42 -19.99
N SER A 180 -5.45 -15.37 -19.54
CA SER A 180 -4.53 -16.16 -20.37
C SER A 180 -4.94 -17.62 -20.59
N LYS A 181 -6.17 -18.02 -20.23
CA LYS A 181 -6.70 -19.35 -20.62
C LYS A 181 -8.10 -19.23 -21.22
N SER A 182 -8.16 -19.04 -22.54
CA SER A 182 -9.27 -19.55 -23.32
C SER A 182 -9.18 -21.08 -23.23
N PHE A 183 -10.00 -21.70 -22.38
CA PHE A 183 -10.33 -23.10 -22.58
C PHE A 183 -11.41 -23.13 -23.65
N PRO A 184 -11.17 -23.75 -24.82
CA PRO A 184 -12.27 -24.22 -25.64
C PRO A 184 -12.93 -25.32 -24.80
N GLY A 185 -14.02 -24.97 -24.11
CA GLY A 185 -14.87 -25.96 -23.48
C GLY A 185 -15.33 -26.96 -24.54
N ALA A 186 -15.41 -28.23 -24.16
CA ALA A 186 -15.88 -29.30 -25.05
C ALA A 186 -17.23 -28.89 -25.66
N ARG A 187 -17.31 -28.97 -26.99
CA ARG A 187 -18.59 -29.04 -27.68
C ARG A 187 -19.16 -30.43 -27.39
N ASP A 188 -20.47 -30.45 -27.23
CA ASP A 188 -21.38 -31.58 -27.06
C ASP A 188 -21.02 -32.86 -27.83
#